data_AF-A0A940BYQ8-F1
#
_entry.id   AF-A0A940BYQ8-F1
#
_cell.length_a   1.000
_cell.length_b   1.000
_cell.length_c   1.000
_cell.angle_alpha   90.00
_cell.angle_beta   90.00
_cell.angle_gamma   90.00
#
_symmetry.space_group_name_H-M   'P 1'
#
loop_
_entity.id
_entity.type
_entity.pdbx_description
1 polymer ?
#
loop_
_entity_poly.entity_id
_entity_poly.type
_entity_poly.pdbx_seq_one_letter_code
_entity_poly.pdbx_strand_id
1 'polypeptide(L)'
;MRTGIYGGTFSPPHNGHYAAALAFLRQARLDRLLIMPSLISPHKPTAEDDDPQKRVRMLQLMFEDEPRVTVSDYEIAKGGVSYTYLTLQHYSESGDTLCFLTGSDMFLTLGQWRRPDVIFSLCEVWCASRTGDDLAALTAKKAEYEKEFGAKCFICEGEAVVVSSTQVRKLLRDGDDASAYLPKSVLDYVTENDVYGAGNALIRETVRQTLSPERFAHSVGTAQTAERIGEELGLPESSLWRLVRAGYLHDCTKETCDAEQIEMIREAGEEIDPDYLRAPLTLHQLSGAVAAKTRYGCDDAVCGMIRYHCTGAPDMSLCEKIMYLADFTEHGRRYEACRRLREELFSEPVTEERLNSIFFSCCERQLAHIEEKGGAVHRLTRQTYEKEIAKMAENEKNIDLKDASSEVIAQKIKQVLDEKLAKNIEVIPVADRTVVTDYFVICNATSTTHVKSLADDVEVALAEAGVRPYHIDGIAGGEWYVLDYGVVIVHIFVKSARESYKLDRLWQDKTNTGKEE
;
A
#
# COMPACT_ATOMS: atom_id res chain seq x y z
N MET A 1 -29.28 -13.01 -35.00
CA MET A 1 -29.56 -13.59 -33.67
C MET A 1 -29.47 -12.46 -32.64
N ARG A 2 -29.82 -12.71 -31.38
CA ARG A 2 -29.57 -11.81 -30.24
C ARG A 2 -28.38 -12.32 -29.46
N THR A 3 -27.28 -11.58 -29.51
CA THR A 3 -26.01 -11.96 -28.90
C THR A 3 -25.71 -11.01 -27.73
N GLY A 4 -25.67 -11.56 -26.53
CA GLY A 4 -25.27 -10.82 -25.33
C GLY A 4 -23.76 -10.81 -25.16
N ILE A 5 -23.21 -9.68 -24.73
CA ILE A 5 -21.81 -9.54 -24.32
C ILE A 5 -21.82 -9.08 -22.86
N TYR A 6 -21.39 -9.95 -21.95
CA TYR A 6 -21.28 -9.66 -20.54
C TYR A 6 -19.81 -9.48 -20.15
N GLY A 7 -19.39 -8.22 -20.11
CA GLY A 7 -18.02 -7.82 -19.79
C GLY A 7 -17.79 -7.64 -18.29
N GLY A 8 -16.59 -7.96 -17.83
CA GLY A 8 -16.20 -7.75 -16.44
C GLY A 8 -14.81 -8.27 -16.13
N THR A 9 -14.27 -7.90 -14.97
CA THR A 9 -12.98 -8.44 -14.52
C THR A 9 -13.12 -9.89 -14.05
N PHE A 10 -14.18 -10.23 -13.31
CA PHE A 10 -14.43 -11.59 -12.78
C PHE A 10 -13.26 -12.17 -11.96
N SER A 11 -12.80 -11.46 -10.92
CA SER A 11 -11.65 -11.88 -10.11
C SER A 11 -12.02 -12.09 -8.63
N PRO A 12 -12.67 -13.22 -8.24
CA PRO A 12 -13.24 -14.27 -9.09
C PRO A 12 -14.66 -13.95 -9.62
N PRO A 13 -15.19 -14.73 -10.58
CA PRO A 13 -16.63 -14.78 -10.80
C PRO A 13 -17.36 -15.32 -9.56
N HIS A 14 -18.63 -14.96 -9.37
CA HIS A 14 -19.40 -15.32 -8.17
C HIS A 14 -20.89 -15.48 -8.49
N ASN A 15 -21.69 -15.95 -7.53
CA ASN A 15 -23.13 -16.23 -7.69
C ASN A 15 -23.93 -15.01 -8.19
N GLY A 16 -23.53 -13.79 -7.82
CA GLY A 16 -24.10 -12.57 -8.42
C GLY A 16 -23.93 -12.46 -9.94
N HIS A 17 -22.76 -12.81 -10.48
CA HIS A 17 -22.52 -12.83 -11.93
C HIS A 17 -23.33 -13.92 -12.62
N TYR A 18 -23.39 -15.12 -12.00
CA TYR A 18 -24.18 -16.24 -12.52
C TYR A 18 -25.66 -15.89 -12.61
N ALA A 19 -26.24 -15.36 -11.53
CA ALA A 19 -27.64 -14.95 -11.47
C ALA A 19 -27.96 -13.86 -12.51
N ALA A 20 -27.09 -12.86 -12.65
CA ALA A 20 -27.24 -11.82 -13.66
C ALA A 20 -27.21 -12.39 -15.09
N ALA A 21 -26.25 -13.26 -15.41
CA ALA A 21 -26.15 -13.92 -16.71
C ALA A 21 -27.43 -14.69 -17.08
N LEU A 22 -28.00 -15.46 -16.15
CA LEU A 22 -29.26 -16.17 -16.35
C LEU A 22 -30.45 -15.21 -16.55
N ALA A 23 -30.48 -14.10 -15.80
CA ALA A 23 -31.50 -13.07 -15.96
C ALA A 23 -31.42 -12.44 -17.37
N PHE A 24 -30.22 -12.12 -17.85
CA PHE A 24 -30.02 -11.59 -19.20
C PHE A 24 -30.45 -12.57 -20.29
N LEU A 25 -30.03 -13.84 -20.20
CA LEU A 25 -30.44 -14.89 -21.15
C LEU A 25 -31.96 -14.95 -21.30
N ARG A 26 -32.69 -14.92 -20.17
CA ARG A 26 -34.14 -15.00 -20.15
C ARG A 26 -34.82 -13.72 -20.65
N GLN A 27 -34.43 -12.57 -20.10
CA GLN A 27 -35.19 -11.32 -20.27
C GLN A 27 -34.84 -10.61 -21.58
N ALA A 28 -33.56 -10.62 -21.97
CA ALA A 28 -33.14 -10.10 -23.27
C ALA A 28 -33.38 -11.10 -24.42
N ARG A 29 -33.90 -12.30 -24.11
CA ARG A 29 -34.19 -13.40 -25.06
C ARG A 29 -32.98 -13.69 -25.95
N LEU A 30 -31.83 -13.92 -25.31
CA LEU A 30 -30.58 -14.12 -26.01
C LEU A 30 -30.54 -15.52 -26.64
N ASP A 31 -30.12 -15.57 -27.89
CA ASP A 31 -29.79 -16.82 -28.58
C ASP A 31 -28.41 -17.32 -28.14
N ARG A 32 -27.51 -16.38 -27.83
CA ARG A 32 -26.13 -16.63 -27.38
C ARG A 32 -25.68 -15.58 -26.37
N LEU A 33 -24.88 -15.99 -25.40
CA LEU A 33 -24.22 -15.12 -24.43
C LEU A 33 -22.69 -15.33 -24.46
N LEU A 34 -21.96 -14.27 -24.74
CA LEU A 34 -20.51 -14.20 -24.62
C LEU A 34 -20.14 -13.61 -23.25
N ILE A 35 -19.48 -14.39 -22.40
CA ILE A 35 -18.81 -13.85 -21.23
C ILE A 35 -17.45 -13.33 -21.66
N MET A 36 -17.16 -12.07 -21.33
CA MET A 36 -15.98 -11.35 -21.78
C MET A 36 -15.11 -10.89 -20.59
N PRO A 37 -14.22 -11.76 -20.07
CA PRO A 37 -13.22 -11.35 -19.10
C PRO A 37 -12.27 -10.30 -19.69
N SER A 38 -12.14 -9.17 -19.01
CA SER A 38 -11.20 -8.12 -19.40
C SER A 38 -9.76 -8.47 -19.06
N LEU A 39 -8.80 -7.97 -19.85
CA LEU A 39 -7.38 -8.06 -19.52
C LEU A 39 -7.01 -6.99 -18.50
N ILE A 40 -7.08 -5.73 -18.94
CA ILE A 40 -6.91 -4.54 -18.09
C ILE A 40 -8.17 -3.70 -18.22
N SER A 41 -8.94 -3.61 -17.14
CA SER A 41 -10.13 -2.74 -17.10
C SER A 41 -9.70 -1.28 -16.93
N PRO A 42 -10.21 -0.35 -17.76
CA PRO A 42 -9.88 1.07 -17.63
C PRO A 42 -10.41 1.72 -16.34
N HIS A 43 -11.35 1.07 -15.65
CA HIS A 43 -12.02 1.59 -14.45
C HIS A 43 -11.53 0.92 -13.17
N LYS A 44 -10.95 -0.27 -13.29
CA LYS A 44 -10.48 -1.06 -12.16
C LYS A 44 -9.28 -1.89 -12.62
N PRO A 45 -8.06 -1.32 -12.58
CA PRO A 45 -6.85 -2.07 -12.90
C PRO A 45 -6.84 -3.37 -12.11
N THR A 46 -6.60 -4.49 -12.79
CA THR A 46 -6.28 -5.74 -12.13
C THR A 46 -4.93 -5.60 -11.44
N ALA A 47 -4.77 -6.25 -10.29
CA ALA A 47 -3.46 -6.32 -9.67
C ALA A 47 -2.46 -7.00 -10.63
N GLU A 48 -1.18 -6.63 -10.56
CA GLU A 48 -0.14 -7.15 -11.47
C GLU A 48 0.01 -8.68 -11.40
N ASP A 49 -0.46 -9.28 -10.32
CA ASP A 49 -0.44 -10.71 -10.03
C ASP A 49 -1.74 -11.45 -10.39
N ASP A 50 -2.73 -10.75 -10.97
CA ASP A 50 -3.96 -11.36 -11.48
C ASP A 50 -3.64 -12.22 -12.72
N ASP A 51 -4.03 -13.50 -12.69
CA ASP A 51 -3.87 -14.42 -13.80
C ASP A 51 -5.17 -14.47 -14.63
N PRO A 52 -5.20 -13.91 -15.85
CA PRO A 52 -6.39 -13.90 -16.69
C PRO A 52 -6.86 -15.31 -17.07
N GLN A 53 -5.94 -16.27 -17.18
CA GLN A 53 -6.29 -17.65 -17.55
C GLN A 53 -7.02 -18.37 -16.41
N LYS A 54 -6.66 -18.09 -15.15
CA LYS A 54 -7.43 -18.59 -14.00
C LYS A 54 -8.86 -18.04 -14.01
N ARG A 55 -9.05 -16.77 -14.39
CA ARG A 55 -10.39 -16.16 -14.52
C ARG A 55 -11.22 -16.80 -15.63
N VAL A 56 -10.62 -17.01 -16.80
CA VAL A 56 -11.24 -17.74 -17.91
C VAL A 56 -11.66 -19.14 -17.46
N ARG A 57 -10.78 -19.87 -16.77
CA ARG A 57 -11.07 -21.22 -16.29
C ARG A 57 -12.22 -21.24 -15.28
N MET A 58 -12.24 -20.32 -14.31
CA MET A 58 -13.35 -20.20 -13.36
C MET A 58 -14.67 -19.88 -14.06
N LEU A 59 -14.67 -19.04 -15.09
CA LEU A 59 -15.86 -18.73 -15.87
C LEU A 59 -16.35 -19.93 -16.69
N GLN A 60 -15.45 -20.72 -17.26
CA GLN A 60 -15.80 -21.94 -17.99
C GLN A 60 -16.49 -22.95 -17.06
N LEU A 61 -15.94 -23.14 -15.86
CA LEU A 61 -16.52 -24.01 -14.82
C LEU A 61 -17.87 -23.50 -14.30
N MET A 62 -18.05 -22.18 -14.23
CA MET A 62 -19.31 -21.57 -13.79
C MET A 62 -20.45 -21.80 -14.78
N PHE A 63 -20.18 -21.88 -16.07
CA PHE A 63 -21.19 -21.92 -17.13
C PHE A 63 -21.16 -23.20 -17.97
N GLU A 64 -20.52 -24.27 -17.48
CA GLU A 64 -20.33 -25.51 -18.24
C GLU A 64 -21.64 -26.18 -18.70
N ASP A 65 -22.69 -26.04 -17.90
CA ASP A 65 -24.00 -26.65 -18.15
C ASP A 65 -24.95 -25.75 -18.97
N GLU A 66 -24.55 -24.52 -19.34
CA GLU A 66 -25.39 -23.61 -20.12
C GLU A 66 -24.91 -23.52 -21.58
N PRO A 67 -25.54 -24.26 -22.52
CA PRO A 67 -25.05 -24.38 -23.90
C PRO A 67 -25.12 -23.09 -24.71
N ARG A 68 -25.89 -22.09 -24.26
CA ARG A 68 -25.95 -20.77 -24.92
C ARG A 68 -24.80 -19.86 -24.51
N VAL A 69 -24.03 -20.21 -23.47
CA VAL A 69 -22.94 -19.39 -22.95
C VAL A 69 -21.61 -19.83 -23.56
N THR A 70 -20.80 -18.85 -23.95
CA THR A 70 -19.40 -19.07 -24.33
C THR A 70 -18.52 -18.08 -23.58
N VAL A 71 -17.44 -18.56 -22.97
CA VAL A 71 -16.39 -17.69 -22.43
C VAL A 71 -15.45 -17.34 -23.57
N SER A 72 -15.30 -16.04 -23.86
CA SER A 72 -14.41 -15.53 -24.90
C SER A 72 -13.13 -14.99 -24.28
N ASP A 73 -11.98 -15.40 -24.79
CA ASP A 73 -10.68 -14.84 -24.41
C ASP A 73 -10.27 -13.64 -25.28
N TYR A 74 -11.18 -13.12 -26.12
CA TYR A 74 -10.87 -12.07 -27.10
C TYR A 74 -10.14 -10.86 -26.49
N GLU A 75 -10.65 -10.28 -25.40
CA GLU A 75 -10.01 -9.12 -24.76
C GLU A 75 -8.63 -9.44 -24.17
N ILE A 76 -8.43 -10.67 -23.69
CA ILE A 76 -7.15 -11.17 -23.19
C ILE A 76 -6.16 -11.35 -24.34
N ALA A 77 -6.58 -12.05 -25.40
CA ALA A 77 -5.77 -12.29 -26.59
C ALA A 77 -5.42 -11.00 -27.34
N LYS A 78 -6.30 -9.99 -27.31
CA LYS A 78 -6.07 -8.71 -27.97
C LYS A 78 -4.93 -7.91 -27.34
N GLY A 79 -4.72 -8.08 -26.03
CA GLY A 79 -3.71 -7.32 -25.28
C GLY A 79 -4.12 -5.87 -24.99
N GLY A 80 -3.43 -5.24 -24.03
CA GLY A 80 -3.65 -3.85 -23.65
C GLY A 80 -4.95 -3.60 -22.86
N VAL A 81 -5.41 -2.35 -22.87
CA VAL A 81 -6.61 -1.93 -22.15
C VAL A 81 -7.87 -2.39 -22.89
N SER A 82 -8.76 -3.07 -22.17
CA SER A 82 -10.02 -3.60 -22.67
C SER A 82 -11.08 -2.51 -22.77
N TYR A 83 -11.15 -1.83 -23.91
CA TYR A 83 -12.19 -0.83 -24.18
C TYR A 83 -13.44 -1.47 -24.81
N THR A 84 -14.57 -1.36 -24.12
CA THR A 84 -15.87 -1.92 -24.54
C THR A 84 -16.29 -1.57 -25.96
N TYR A 85 -16.05 -0.33 -26.41
CA TYR A 85 -16.43 0.08 -27.76
C TYR A 85 -15.68 -0.72 -28.84
N LEU A 86 -14.42 -1.11 -28.61
CA LEU A 86 -13.65 -1.94 -29.53
C LEU A 86 -14.19 -3.38 -29.57
N THR A 87 -14.56 -3.92 -28.41
CA THR A 87 -15.19 -5.24 -28.29
C THR A 87 -16.52 -5.26 -29.03
N LEU A 88 -17.39 -4.27 -28.81
CA LEU A 88 -18.67 -4.16 -29.51
C LEU A 88 -18.50 -3.98 -31.02
N GLN A 89 -17.53 -3.15 -31.45
CA GLN A 89 -17.22 -3.00 -32.88
C GLN A 89 -16.83 -4.33 -33.52
N HIS A 90 -15.94 -5.09 -32.88
CA HIS A 90 -15.52 -6.40 -33.38
C HIS A 90 -16.70 -7.36 -33.58
N TYR A 91 -17.60 -7.45 -32.60
CA TYR A 91 -18.75 -8.35 -32.69
C TYR A 91 -19.90 -7.82 -33.55
N SER A 92 -19.92 -6.52 -33.87
CA SER A 92 -20.96 -5.92 -34.73
C SER A 92 -20.89 -6.40 -36.18
N GLU A 93 -19.72 -6.88 -36.63
CA GLU A 93 -19.49 -7.41 -37.97
C GLU A 93 -20.32 -8.68 -38.27
N SER A 94 -20.80 -9.38 -37.24
CA SER A 94 -21.66 -10.56 -37.37
C SER A 94 -23.06 -10.27 -37.91
N GLY A 95 -23.52 -9.01 -37.85
CA GLY A 95 -24.90 -8.63 -38.17
C GLY A 95 -25.94 -8.98 -37.09
N ASP A 96 -25.51 -9.49 -35.93
CA ASP A 96 -26.39 -9.76 -34.79
C ASP A 96 -26.90 -8.48 -34.12
N THR A 97 -28.05 -8.60 -33.46
CA THR A 97 -28.46 -7.58 -32.48
C THR A 97 -27.64 -7.79 -31.21
N LEU A 98 -26.68 -6.89 -30.97
CA LEU A 98 -25.83 -6.94 -29.79
C LEU A 98 -26.57 -6.40 -28.56
N CYS A 99 -26.44 -7.11 -27.44
CA CYS A 99 -26.89 -6.68 -26.13
C CYS A 99 -25.67 -6.54 -25.21
N PHE A 100 -25.30 -5.33 -24.78
CA PHE A 100 -24.24 -5.14 -23.79
C PHE A 100 -24.84 -5.24 -22.38
N LEU A 101 -24.30 -6.15 -21.58
CA LEU A 101 -24.88 -6.56 -20.30
C LEU A 101 -24.04 -6.02 -19.15
N THR A 102 -24.66 -5.34 -18.19
CA THR A 102 -23.96 -4.61 -17.11
C THR A 102 -24.61 -4.83 -15.75
N GLY A 103 -23.81 -4.77 -14.68
CA GLY A 103 -24.33 -4.52 -13.33
C GLY A 103 -24.60 -3.02 -13.10
N SER A 104 -25.25 -2.69 -11.98
CA SER A 104 -25.58 -1.31 -11.60
C SER A 104 -24.38 -0.37 -11.60
N ASP A 105 -23.23 -0.82 -11.09
CA ASP A 105 -21.99 -0.04 -10.98
C ASP A 105 -21.46 0.40 -12.35
N MET A 106 -21.47 -0.51 -13.33
CA MET A 106 -21.07 -0.20 -14.71
C MET A 106 -22.13 0.65 -15.41
N PHE A 107 -23.41 0.32 -15.26
CA PHE A 107 -24.50 1.06 -15.90
C PHE A 107 -24.54 2.51 -15.46
N LEU A 108 -24.37 2.78 -14.16
CA LEU A 108 -24.43 4.13 -13.61
C LEU A 108 -23.31 5.06 -14.11
N THR A 109 -22.23 4.49 -14.65
CA THR A 109 -21.06 5.23 -15.11
C THR A 109 -20.83 5.15 -16.63
N LEU A 110 -21.63 4.38 -17.37
CA LEU A 110 -21.39 4.03 -18.78
C LEU A 110 -21.23 5.24 -19.72
N GLY A 111 -21.97 6.32 -19.46
CA GLY A 111 -21.87 7.58 -20.21
C GLY A 111 -20.51 8.30 -20.07
N GLN A 112 -19.68 7.92 -19.10
CA GLN A 112 -18.33 8.45 -18.89
C GLN A 112 -17.25 7.56 -19.52
N TRP A 113 -17.62 6.42 -20.10
CA TRP A 113 -16.67 5.46 -20.66
C TRP A 113 -16.11 5.98 -21.98
N ARG A 114 -15.03 5.38 -22.45
CA ARG A 114 -14.42 5.78 -23.73
C ARG A 114 -15.37 5.48 -24.90
N ARG A 115 -15.72 6.52 -25.66
CA ARG A 115 -16.63 6.45 -26.82
C ARG A 115 -18.01 5.88 -26.46
N PRO A 116 -18.74 6.52 -25.52
CA PRO A 116 -20.06 6.04 -25.10
C PRO A 116 -21.06 6.14 -26.26
N ASP A 117 -20.89 7.13 -27.15
CA ASP A 117 -21.61 7.29 -28.41
C ASP A 117 -21.55 6.03 -29.29
N VAL A 118 -20.38 5.40 -29.38
CA VAL A 118 -20.18 4.17 -30.16
C VAL A 118 -20.83 2.98 -29.44
N ILE A 119 -20.69 2.89 -28.12
CA ILE A 119 -21.30 1.82 -27.34
C ILE A 119 -22.82 1.82 -27.53
N PHE A 120 -23.47 2.97 -27.29
CA PHE A 120 -24.92 3.09 -27.37
C PHE A 120 -25.49 2.94 -28.79
N SER A 121 -24.72 3.27 -29.84
CA SER A 121 -25.15 3.08 -31.23
C SER A 121 -25.03 1.64 -31.73
N LEU A 122 -24.14 0.84 -31.12
CA LEU A 122 -23.89 -0.54 -31.57
C LEU A 122 -24.72 -1.60 -30.85
N CYS A 123 -25.35 -1.30 -29.71
CA CYS A 123 -26.03 -2.31 -28.91
C CYS A 123 -27.26 -1.82 -28.16
N GLU A 124 -28.09 -2.76 -27.71
CA GLU A 124 -29.01 -2.55 -26.60
C GLU A 124 -28.25 -2.73 -25.28
N VAL A 125 -28.46 -1.84 -24.31
CA VAL A 125 -27.81 -1.94 -22.99
C VAL A 125 -28.80 -2.52 -21.98
N TRP A 126 -28.40 -3.60 -21.31
CA TRP A 126 -29.20 -4.28 -20.31
C TRP A 126 -28.51 -4.26 -18.95
N CYS A 127 -29.20 -3.79 -17.92
CA CYS A 127 -28.70 -3.68 -16.56
C CYS A 127 -29.38 -4.68 -15.62
N ALA A 128 -28.61 -5.36 -14.78
CA ALA A 128 -29.12 -6.11 -13.63
C ALA A 128 -28.77 -5.38 -12.31
N SER A 129 -29.74 -5.25 -11.41
CA SER A 129 -29.56 -4.63 -10.09
C SER A 129 -28.53 -5.40 -9.24
N ARG A 130 -27.79 -4.68 -8.38
CA ARG A 130 -26.75 -5.25 -7.50
C ARG A 130 -27.03 -5.10 -6.01
N THR A 131 -27.86 -4.14 -5.60
CA THR A 131 -28.07 -3.81 -4.17
C THR A 131 -29.54 -3.87 -3.74
N GLY A 132 -30.49 -4.01 -4.66
CA GLY A 132 -31.92 -4.09 -4.38
C GLY A 132 -32.61 -2.74 -4.10
N ASP A 133 -31.84 -1.69 -3.80
CA ASP A 133 -32.31 -0.32 -3.55
C ASP A 133 -31.90 0.69 -4.65
N ASP A 134 -31.24 0.21 -5.71
CA ASP A 134 -30.68 1.04 -6.79
C ASP A 134 -31.66 1.34 -7.94
N LEU A 135 -32.87 0.80 -7.93
CA LEU A 135 -33.81 0.88 -9.05
C LEU A 135 -34.13 2.33 -9.47
N ALA A 136 -34.27 3.24 -8.51
CA ALA A 136 -34.54 4.65 -8.80
C ALA A 136 -33.38 5.31 -9.55
N ALA A 137 -32.14 5.05 -9.13
CA ALA A 137 -30.94 5.55 -9.77
C ALA A 137 -30.77 4.96 -11.18
N LEU A 138 -30.99 3.65 -11.33
CA LEU A 138 -30.94 2.97 -12.64
C LEU A 138 -31.99 3.54 -13.60
N THR A 139 -33.22 3.78 -13.13
CA THR A 139 -34.30 4.34 -13.95
C THR A 139 -34.00 5.76 -14.40
N ALA A 140 -33.49 6.60 -13.48
CA ALA A 140 -33.06 7.96 -13.82
C ALA A 140 -31.93 7.95 -14.85
N LYS A 141 -30.94 7.07 -14.67
CA LYS A 141 -29.78 6.98 -15.57
C LYS A 141 -30.13 6.40 -16.94
N LYS A 142 -31.08 5.45 -16.98
CA LYS A 142 -31.68 4.97 -18.23
C LYS A 142 -32.30 6.14 -19.03
N ALA A 143 -33.14 6.96 -18.39
CA ALA A 143 -33.79 8.09 -19.06
C ALA A 143 -32.78 9.14 -19.55
N GLU A 144 -31.70 9.34 -18.80
CA GLU A 144 -30.56 10.18 -19.23
C GLU A 144 -29.95 9.64 -20.53
N TYR A 145 -29.59 8.35 -20.58
CA TYR A 145 -28.98 7.75 -21.77
C TYR A 145 -29.91 7.71 -22.99
N GLU A 146 -31.20 7.45 -22.79
CA GLU A 146 -32.21 7.49 -23.86
C GLU A 146 -32.34 8.90 -24.45
N LYS A 147 -32.27 9.93 -23.60
CA LYS A 147 -32.37 11.34 -24.02
C LYS A 147 -31.10 11.84 -24.70
N GLU A 148 -29.93 11.56 -24.12
CA GLU A 148 -28.65 12.14 -24.56
C GLU A 148 -28.05 11.39 -25.74
N PHE A 149 -28.11 10.05 -25.72
CA PHE A 149 -27.44 9.20 -26.72
C PHE A 149 -28.42 8.49 -27.67
N GLY A 150 -29.75 8.62 -27.45
CA GLY A 150 -30.73 7.81 -28.18
C GLY A 150 -30.59 6.31 -27.88
N ALA A 151 -30.01 5.97 -26.72
CA ALA A 151 -29.70 4.60 -26.35
C ALA A 151 -30.96 3.75 -26.18
N LYS A 152 -30.85 2.43 -26.40
CA LYS A 152 -31.89 1.45 -26.05
C LYS A 152 -31.51 0.75 -24.76
N CYS A 153 -32.04 1.21 -23.63
CA CYS A 153 -31.66 0.74 -22.30
C CYS A 153 -32.79 -0.07 -21.63
N PHE A 154 -32.43 -1.16 -20.96
CA PHE A 154 -33.37 -2.04 -20.26
C PHE A 154 -32.83 -2.37 -18.86
N ILE A 155 -33.73 -2.45 -17.87
CA ILE A 155 -33.40 -2.87 -16.50
C ILE A 155 -34.10 -4.21 -16.29
N CYS A 156 -33.35 -5.22 -15.88
CA CYS A 156 -33.89 -6.55 -15.61
C CYS A 156 -34.75 -6.55 -14.35
N GLU A 157 -35.84 -7.32 -14.39
CA GLU A 157 -36.68 -7.62 -13.24
C GLU A 157 -36.08 -8.77 -12.42
N GLY A 158 -36.15 -8.66 -11.09
CA GLY A 158 -35.72 -9.70 -10.15
C GLY A 158 -34.96 -9.15 -8.95
N GLU A 159 -34.74 -10.00 -7.96
CA GLU A 159 -33.96 -9.66 -6.77
C GLU A 159 -32.45 -9.71 -7.06
N ALA A 160 -31.72 -8.75 -6.48
CA ALA A 160 -30.28 -8.67 -6.61
C ALA A 160 -29.59 -9.70 -5.71
N VAL A 161 -28.68 -10.48 -6.28
CA VAL A 161 -27.76 -11.33 -5.50
C VAL A 161 -26.56 -10.48 -5.08
N VAL A 162 -26.62 -9.95 -3.86
CA VAL A 162 -25.66 -8.98 -3.31
C VAL A 162 -24.35 -9.67 -2.92
N VAL A 163 -23.39 -9.68 -3.85
CA VAL A 163 -22.05 -10.25 -3.66
C VAL A 163 -21.01 -9.40 -4.41
N SER A 164 -19.81 -9.31 -3.85
CA SER A 164 -18.66 -8.71 -4.53
C SER A 164 -17.47 -9.66 -4.58
N SER A 165 -16.68 -9.61 -5.66
CA SER A 165 -15.44 -10.40 -5.74
C SER A 165 -14.44 -10.02 -4.63
N THR A 166 -14.42 -8.76 -4.17
CA THR A 166 -13.57 -8.33 -3.05
C THR A 166 -13.91 -9.09 -1.77
N GLN A 167 -15.21 -9.24 -1.45
CA GLN A 167 -15.66 -10.03 -0.31
C GLN A 167 -15.25 -11.50 -0.43
N VAL A 168 -15.40 -12.09 -1.62
CA VAL A 168 -15.00 -13.48 -1.87
C VAL A 168 -13.50 -13.67 -1.68
N ARG A 169 -12.67 -12.79 -2.24
CA ARG A 169 -11.21 -12.87 -2.08
C ARG A 169 -10.81 -12.78 -0.61
N LYS A 170 -11.44 -11.88 0.16
CA LYS A 170 -11.21 -11.78 1.61
C LYS A 170 -11.55 -13.08 2.35
N LEU A 171 -12.72 -13.67 2.10
CA LEU A 171 -13.11 -14.94 2.73
C LEU A 171 -12.12 -16.07 2.42
N LEU A 172 -11.74 -16.23 1.15
CA LEU A 172 -10.77 -17.25 0.71
C LEU A 172 -9.41 -17.02 1.38
N ARG A 173 -8.94 -15.77 1.36
CA ARG A 173 -7.69 -15.33 1.99
C ARG A 173 -7.66 -15.62 3.48
N ASP A 174 -8.74 -15.34 4.21
CA ASP A 174 -8.85 -15.56 5.65
C ASP A 174 -9.06 -17.03 6.02
N GLY A 175 -9.27 -17.89 5.03
CA GLY A 175 -9.62 -19.29 5.24
C GLY A 175 -11.03 -19.47 5.82
N ASP A 176 -11.93 -18.52 5.56
CA ASP A 176 -13.35 -18.57 5.92
C ASP A 176 -14.20 -19.17 4.78
N ASP A 177 -15.43 -19.56 5.11
CA ASP A 177 -16.32 -20.23 4.15
C ASP A 177 -16.86 -19.28 3.07
N ALA A 178 -16.47 -19.53 1.82
CA ALA A 178 -16.92 -18.81 0.63
C ALA A 178 -18.04 -19.55 -0.15
N SER A 179 -18.52 -20.71 0.32
CA SER A 179 -19.43 -21.59 -0.41
C SER A 179 -20.79 -20.97 -0.75
N ALA A 180 -21.27 -20.03 0.07
CA ALA A 180 -22.50 -19.28 -0.21
C ALA A 180 -22.37 -18.32 -1.42
N TYR A 181 -21.14 -17.96 -1.80
CA TYR A 181 -20.85 -16.91 -2.78
C TYR A 181 -20.37 -17.44 -4.13
N LEU A 182 -19.96 -18.70 -4.20
CA LEU A 182 -19.39 -19.33 -5.39
C LEU A 182 -20.20 -20.57 -5.80
N PRO A 183 -20.33 -20.87 -7.11
CA PRO A 183 -20.73 -22.20 -7.54
C PRO A 183 -19.72 -23.24 -7.06
N LYS A 184 -20.19 -24.46 -6.78
CA LYS A 184 -19.33 -25.53 -6.25
C LYS A 184 -18.10 -25.79 -7.14
N SER A 185 -18.28 -25.87 -8.46
CA SER A 185 -17.18 -26.11 -9.43
C SER A 185 -16.09 -25.04 -9.36
N VAL A 186 -16.47 -23.78 -9.12
CA VAL A 186 -15.54 -22.66 -8.96
C VAL A 186 -14.86 -22.73 -7.60
N LEU A 187 -15.60 -23.03 -6.52
CA LEU A 187 -15.05 -23.19 -5.17
C LEU A 187 -14.00 -24.32 -5.12
N ASP A 188 -14.31 -25.45 -5.74
CA ASP A 188 -13.39 -26.60 -5.84
C ASP A 188 -12.10 -26.16 -6.55
N TYR A 189 -12.22 -25.49 -7.71
CA TYR A 189 -11.07 -25.01 -8.47
C TYR A 189 -10.20 -24.02 -7.70
N VAL A 190 -10.79 -23.01 -7.04
CA VAL A 190 -9.99 -22.04 -6.28
C VAL A 190 -9.28 -22.69 -5.10
N THR A 191 -9.89 -23.69 -4.48
CA THR A 191 -9.29 -24.46 -3.37
C THR A 191 -8.14 -25.33 -3.85
N GLU A 192 -8.35 -26.11 -4.92
CA GLU A 192 -7.35 -27.03 -5.48
C GLU A 192 -6.13 -26.31 -6.05
N ASN A 193 -6.32 -25.08 -6.58
CA ASN A 193 -5.28 -24.31 -7.24
C ASN A 193 -4.78 -23.12 -6.40
N ASP A 194 -5.16 -23.08 -5.12
CA ASP A 194 -4.79 -22.06 -4.13
C ASP A 194 -4.96 -20.61 -4.65
N VAL A 195 -6.07 -20.36 -5.34
CA VAL A 195 -6.36 -19.06 -5.94
C VAL A 195 -6.87 -18.12 -4.86
N TYR A 196 -6.31 -16.90 -4.81
CA TYR A 196 -6.59 -15.91 -3.75
C TYR A 196 -6.24 -16.40 -2.33
N GLY A 197 -5.35 -17.39 -2.23
CA GLY A 197 -4.92 -17.96 -0.95
C GLY A 197 -5.95 -18.89 -0.31
N ALA A 198 -6.86 -19.51 -1.07
CA ALA A 198 -7.87 -20.44 -0.57
C ALA A 198 -7.29 -21.59 0.29
N GLY A 199 -6.03 -21.97 0.08
CA GLY A 199 -5.31 -22.95 0.92
C GLY A 199 -5.09 -22.50 2.37
N ASN A 200 -5.30 -21.20 2.68
CA ASN A 200 -5.22 -20.66 4.03
C ASN A 200 -6.25 -21.31 4.97
N ALA A 201 -7.39 -21.80 4.47
CA ALA A 201 -8.36 -22.55 5.28
C ALA A 201 -7.74 -23.82 5.89
N LEU A 202 -7.05 -24.63 5.06
CA LEU A 202 -6.39 -25.85 5.51
C LEU A 202 -5.19 -25.54 6.42
N ILE A 203 -4.42 -24.50 6.10
CA ILE A 203 -3.29 -24.06 6.93
C ILE A 203 -3.79 -23.64 8.32
N ARG A 204 -4.81 -22.78 8.40
CA ARG A 204 -5.40 -22.31 9.65
C ARG A 204 -5.95 -23.45 10.50
N GLU A 205 -6.58 -24.46 9.87
CA GLU A 205 -7.02 -25.68 10.55
C GLU A 205 -5.85 -26.50 11.10
N THR A 206 -4.83 -26.74 10.27
CA THR A 206 -3.65 -27.52 10.66
C THR A 206 -2.91 -26.87 11.84
N VAL A 207 -2.68 -25.56 11.75
CA VAL A 207 -2.02 -24.79 12.81
C VAL A 207 -2.81 -24.83 14.13
N ARG A 208 -4.14 -24.76 14.06
CA ARG A 208 -5.01 -24.88 15.25
C ARG A 208 -4.91 -26.23 15.93
N GLN A 209 -4.63 -27.29 15.18
CA GLN A 209 -4.46 -28.63 15.74
C GLN A 209 -3.08 -28.82 16.37
N THR A 210 -2.07 -28.05 15.95
CA THR A 210 -0.68 -28.19 16.40
C THR A 210 -0.28 -27.24 17.52
N LEU A 211 -0.88 -26.05 17.60
CA LEU A 211 -0.53 -25.01 18.58
C LEU A 211 -1.51 -24.99 19.74
N SER A 212 -1.04 -24.58 20.92
CA SER A 212 -1.91 -24.27 22.05
C SER A 212 -2.97 -23.21 21.69
N PRO A 213 -4.12 -23.16 22.39
CA PRO A 213 -5.17 -22.17 22.09
C PRO A 213 -4.68 -20.72 22.16
N GLU A 214 -3.79 -20.40 23.09
CA GLU A 214 -3.22 -19.06 23.26
C GLU A 214 -2.31 -18.70 22.08
N ARG A 215 -1.47 -19.64 21.65
CA ARG A 215 -0.56 -19.45 20.53
C ARG A 215 -1.29 -19.39 19.20
N PHE A 216 -2.30 -20.24 18.99
CA PHE A 216 -3.18 -20.16 17.83
C PHE A 216 -3.90 -18.80 17.75
N ALA A 217 -4.44 -18.31 18.87
CA ALA A 217 -5.06 -16.98 18.92
C ALA A 217 -4.08 -15.87 18.53
N HIS A 218 -2.83 -15.97 18.99
CA HIS A 218 -1.76 -15.05 18.60
C HIS A 218 -1.41 -15.12 17.10
N SER A 219 -1.33 -16.29 16.50
CA SER A 219 -1.12 -16.44 15.04
C SER A 219 -2.27 -15.86 14.24
N VAL A 220 -3.53 -16.05 14.68
CA VAL A 220 -4.70 -15.43 14.03
C VAL A 220 -4.66 -13.92 14.16
N GLY A 221 -4.35 -13.39 15.35
CA GLY A 221 -4.23 -11.95 15.58
C GLY A 221 -3.11 -11.31 14.75
N THR A 222 -1.98 -12.00 14.60
CA THR A 222 -0.87 -11.58 13.75
C THR A 222 -1.27 -11.54 12.28
N ALA A 223 -1.94 -12.60 11.78
CA ALA A 223 -2.45 -12.64 10.41
C ALA A 223 -3.42 -11.48 10.10
N GLN A 224 -4.39 -11.22 11.00
CA GLN A 224 -5.34 -10.11 10.86
C GLN A 224 -4.66 -8.75 10.90
N THR A 225 -3.66 -8.58 11.75
CA THR A 225 -2.91 -7.32 11.87
C THR A 225 -2.07 -7.08 10.62
N ALA A 226 -1.39 -8.11 10.11
CA ALA A 226 -0.63 -8.05 8.87
C ALA A 226 -1.52 -7.74 7.66
N GLU A 227 -2.68 -8.38 7.57
CA GLU A 227 -3.69 -8.12 6.54
C GLU A 227 -4.12 -6.65 6.57
N ARG A 228 -4.53 -6.14 7.74
CA ARG A 228 -4.97 -4.75 7.90
C ARG A 228 -3.91 -3.76 7.43
N ILE A 229 -2.66 -3.96 7.84
CA ILE A 229 -1.55 -3.09 7.42
C ILE A 229 -1.40 -3.14 5.89
N GLY A 230 -1.46 -4.33 5.30
CA GLY A 230 -1.40 -4.51 3.85
C GLY A 230 -2.56 -3.85 3.11
N GLU A 231 -3.78 -3.91 3.65
CA GLU A 231 -4.97 -3.25 3.07
C GLU A 231 -4.86 -1.72 3.13
N GLU A 232 -4.40 -1.16 4.26
CA GLU A 232 -4.19 0.30 4.40
C GLU A 232 -3.09 0.82 3.44
N LEU A 233 -2.08 -0.01 3.14
CA LEU A 233 -1.04 0.28 2.15
C LEU A 233 -1.48 0.04 0.69
N GLY A 234 -2.68 -0.51 0.46
CA GLY A 234 -3.17 -0.82 -0.88
C GLY A 234 -2.36 -1.92 -1.59
N LEU A 235 -1.81 -2.88 -0.83
CA LEU A 235 -1.03 -3.97 -1.39
C LEU A 235 -1.87 -4.85 -2.33
N PRO A 236 -1.25 -5.44 -3.37
CA PRO A 236 -1.95 -6.31 -4.29
C PRO A 236 -2.43 -7.58 -3.57
N GLU A 237 -3.47 -8.20 -4.12
CA GLU A 237 -4.14 -9.34 -3.50
C GLU A 237 -3.17 -10.48 -3.17
N SER A 238 -2.16 -10.72 -4.01
CA SER A 238 -1.20 -11.78 -3.72
C SER A 238 -0.24 -11.49 -2.58
N SER A 239 0.00 -10.23 -2.26
CA SER A 239 0.71 -9.86 -1.03
C SER A 239 -0.19 -10.06 0.18
N LEU A 240 -1.48 -9.69 0.09
CA LEU A 240 -2.43 -9.82 1.21
C LEU A 240 -2.59 -11.28 1.65
N TRP A 241 -2.85 -12.20 0.72
CA TRP A 241 -3.04 -13.60 1.12
C TRP A 241 -1.76 -14.28 1.61
N ARG A 242 -0.59 -13.85 1.12
CA ARG A 242 0.71 -14.29 1.65
C ARG A 242 0.97 -13.77 3.05
N LEU A 243 0.61 -12.52 3.35
CA LEU A 243 0.70 -11.94 4.70
C LEU A 243 -0.17 -12.74 5.67
N VAL A 244 -1.42 -13.02 5.32
CA VAL A 244 -2.31 -13.86 6.15
C VAL A 244 -1.72 -15.25 6.35
N ARG A 245 -1.22 -15.89 5.28
CA ARG A 245 -0.57 -17.21 5.35
C ARG A 245 0.63 -17.22 6.28
N ALA A 246 1.54 -16.26 6.11
CA ALA A 246 2.71 -16.10 6.97
C ALA A 246 2.30 -15.83 8.42
N GLY A 247 1.25 -15.04 8.66
CA GLY A 247 0.72 -14.79 10.00
C GLY A 247 0.22 -16.07 10.69
N TYR A 248 -0.46 -16.96 9.97
CA TYR A 248 -0.84 -18.27 10.51
C TYR A 248 0.37 -19.17 10.79
N LEU A 249 1.43 -19.09 9.98
CA LEU A 249 2.56 -20.02 10.04
C LEU A 249 3.76 -19.51 10.86
N HIS A 250 3.87 -18.22 11.18
CA HIS A 250 5.11 -17.65 11.72
C HIS A 250 5.60 -18.33 13.01
N ASP A 251 4.64 -18.78 13.82
CA ASP A 251 4.86 -19.44 15.12
C ASP A 251 4.54 -20.95 15.07
N CYS A 252 4.39 -21.55 13.88
CA CYS A 252 3.95 -22.95 13.74
C CYS A 252 4.89 -23.99 14.36
N THR A 253 6.15 -23.62 14.63
CA THR A 253 7.13 -24.46 15.33
C THR A 253 7.52 -23.89 16.71
N LYS A 254 6.80 -22.89 17.23
CA LYS A 254 7.17 -22.20 18.48
C LYS A 254 7.13 -23.12 19.70
N GLU A 255 6.24 -24.10 19.69
CA GLU A 255 6.04 -25.07 20.77
C GLU A 255 6.76 -26.41 20.50
N THR A 256 7.43 -26.53 19.34
CA THR A 256 8.32 -27.65 19.01
C THR A 256 9.61 -27.53 19.83
N CYS A 257 10.18 -28.64 20.31
CA CYS A 257 11.41 -28.56 21.10
C CYS A 257 12.63 -28.21 20.23
N ASP A 258 13.65 -27.56 20.80
CA ASP A 258 14.82 -27.09 20.06
C ASP A 258 15.53 -28.21 19.28
N ALA A 259 15.59 -29.42 19.82
CA ALA A 259 16.23 -30.56 19.15
C ALA A 259 15.51 -30.92 17.84
N GLU A 260 14.19 -30.97 17.86
CA GLU A 260 13.36 -31.22 16.67
C GLU A 260 13.43 -30.05 15.68
N GLN A 261 13.42 -28.80 16.17
CA GLN A 261 13.60 -27.63 15.31
C GLN A 261 14.95 -27.67 14.57
N ILE A 262 16.03 -28.00 15.27
CA ILE A 262 17.38 -28.16 14.70
C ILE A 262 17.40 -29.28 13.65
N GLU A 263 16.74 -30.41 13.93
CA GLU A 263 16.64 -31.53 12.99
C GLU A 263 15.92 -31.12 11.71
N MET A 264 14.76 -30.47 11.82
CA MET A 264 14.00 -29.95 10.67
C MET A 264 14.86 -29.06 9.77
N ILE A 265 15.63 -28.15 10.37
CA ILE A 265 16.48 -27.21 9.61
C ILE A 265 17.60 -27.96 8.89
N ARG A 266 18.24 -28.92 9.56
CA ARG A 266 19.32 -29.74 8.97
C ARG A 266 18.82 -30.66 7.86
N GLU A 267 17.65 -31.27 8.02
CA GLU A 267 17.03 -32.13 7.00
C GLU A 267 16.68 -31.34 5.75
N ALA A 268 16.29 -30.07 5.90
CA ALA A 268 16.08 -29.16 4.77
C ALA A 268 17.38 -28.68 4.11
N GLY A 269 18.54 -29.07 4.64
CA GLY A 269 19.86 -28.68 4.12
C GLY A 269 20.23 -27.22 4.42
N GLU A 270 19.59 -26.59 5.40
CA GLU A 270 19.89 -25.21 5.79
C GLU A 270 20.95 -25.15 6.89
N GLU A 271 21.81 -24.13 6.80
CA GLU A 271 22.82 -23.87 7.82
C GLU A 271 22.20 -23.18 9.04
N ILE A 272 22.55 -23.67 10.23
CA ILE A 272 22.17 -23.03 11.49
C ILE A 272 23.32 -22.14 11.93
N ASP A 273 23.08 -20.83 11.89
CA ASP A 273 23.98 -19.85 12.47
C ASP A 273 24.24 -20.15 13.96
N PRO A 274 25.50 -20.18 14.43
CA PRO A 274 25.80 -20.30 15.85
C PRO A 274 25.08 -19.28 16.75
N ASP A 275 24.67 -18.13 16.23
CA ASP A 275 23.86 -17.15 16.95
C ASP A 275 22.49 -17.71 17.38
N TYR A 276 21.84 -18.54 16.56
CA TYR A 276 20.56 -19.17 16.93
C TYR A 276 20.71 -20.12 18.11
N LEU A 277 21.87 -20.77 18.25
CA LEU A 277 22.15 -21.65 19.40
C LEU A 277 22.40 -20.86 20.69
N ARG A 278 22.79 -19.58 20.59
CA ARG A 278 23.01 -18.67 21.72
C ARG A 278 21.74 -17.89 22.08
N ALA A 279 20.84 -17.70 21.13
CA ALA A 279 19.54 -17.05 21.29
C ALA A 279 18.40 -18.00 20.87
N PRO A 280 18.16 -19.12 21.60
CA PRO A 280 17.24 -20.18 21.17
C PRO A 280 15.79 -19.72 20.97
N LEU A 281 15.39 -18.61 21.58
CA LEU A 281 14.04 -18.03 21.42
C LEU A 281 13.71 -17.59 19.98
N THR A 282 14.72 -17.46 19.10
CA THR A 282 14.53 -17.10 17.70
C THR A 282 14.70 -18.29 16.75
N LEU A 283 15.02 -19.50 17.23
CA LEU A 283 15.20 -20.67 16.39
C LEU A 283 13.93 -21.01 15.59
N HIS A 284 12.76 -20.75 16.18
CA HIS A 284 11.46 -21.09 15.60
C HIS A 284 11.18 -20.33 14.29
N GLN A 285 11.74 -19.13 14.11
CA GLN A 285 11.55 -18.40 12.86
C GLN A 285 12.22 -19.14 11.69
N LEU A 286 13.34 -19.82 11.95
CA LEU A 286 14.09 -20.59 10.95
C LEU A 286 13.38 -21.92 10.68
N SER A 287 13.08 -22.70 11.72
CA SER A 287 12.34 -23.96 11.56
C SER A 287 10.92 -23.75 11.03
N GLY A 288 10.28 -22.62 11.36
CA GLY A 288 8.98 -22.20 10.85
C GLY A 288 9.02 -21.89 9.36
N ALA A 289 10.06 -21.18 8.89
CA ALA A 289 10.26 -20.96 7.45
C ALA A 289 10.52 -22.27 6.70
N VAL A 290 11.32 -23.18 7.29
CA VAL A 290 11.52 -24.53 6.75
C VAL A 290 10.20 -25.30 6.69
N ALA A 291 9.39 -25.26 7.75
CA ALA A 291 8.09 -25.92 7.79
C ALA A 291 7.14 -25.35 6.72
N ALA A 292 7.09 -24.01 6.57
CA ALA A 292 6.31 -23.34 5.53
C ALA A 292 6.64 -23.87 4.13
N LYS A 293 7.92 -24.02 3.82
CA LYS A 293 8.39 -24.54 2.53
C LYS A 293 8.10 -26.03 2.35
N THR A 294 8.52 -26.85 3.31
CA THR A 294 8.56 -28.31 3.17
C THR A 294 7.22 -29.00 3.46
N ARG A 295 6.43 -28.47 4.40
CA ARG A 295 5.15 -29.06 4.84
C ARG A 295 3.95 -28.41 4.16
N TYR A 296 4.02 -27.10 3.92
CA TYR A 296 2.89 -26.32 3.42
C TYR A 296 3.06 -25.82 1.97
N GLY A 297 4.20 -26.11 1.32
CA GLY A 297 4.44 -25.73 -0.07
C GLY A 297 4.48 -24.22 -0.32
N CYS A 298 4.84 -23.43 0.70
CA CYS A 298 4.88 -21.97 0.59
C CYS A 298 6.01 -21.50 -0.31
N ASP A 299 5.81 -20.36 -0.99
CA ASP A 299 6.84 -19.70 -1.77
C ASP A 299 7.85 -18.93 -0.90
N ASP A 300 8.92 -18.46 -1.54
CA ASP A 300 10.03 -17.80 -0.83
C ASP A 300 9.62 -16.48 -0.18
N ALA A 301 8.58 -15.79 -0.68
CA ALA A 301 8.06 -14.57 -0.07
C ALA A 301 7.42 -14.86 1.30
N VAL A 302 6.58 -15.91 1.39
CA VAL A 302 6.03 -16.37 2.68
C VAL A 302 7.15 -16.86 3.61
N CYS A 303 8.12 -17.60 3.07
CA CYS A 303 9.24 -18.09 3.87
C CYS A 303 10.12 -16.96 4.43
N GLY A 304 10.36 -15.89 3.66
CA GLY A 304 11.11 -14.71 4.10
C GLY A 304 10.42 -13.96 5.25
N MET A 305 9.10 -13.73 5.12
CA MET A 305 8.29 -13.14 6.19
C MET A 305 8.41 -13.91 7.50
N ILE A 306 8.33 -15.24 7.44
CA ILE A 306 8.46 -16.09 8.63
C ILE A 306 9.91 -16.09 9.14
N ARG A 307 10.91 -16.13 8.26
CA ARG A 307 12.33 -16.21 8.65
C ARG A 307 12.81 -14.99 9.42
N TYR A 308 12.25 -13.81 9.14
CA TYR A 308 12.77 -12.55 9.69
C TYR A 308 11.82 -11.85 10.66
N HIS A 309 10.68 -12.45 11.01
CA HIS A 309 9.67 -11.79 11.85
C HIS A 309 10.16 -11.46 13.27
N CYS A 310 11.10 -12.22 13.85
CA CYS A 310 11.62 -11.96 15.19
C CYS A 310 12.91 -11.14 15.18
N THR A 311 13.87 -11.48 14.31
CA THR A 311 15.19 -10.83 14.32
C THR A 311 15.30 -9.62 13.40
N GLY A 312 14.40 -9.49 12.43
CA GLY A 312 14.63 -8.69 11.24
C GLY A 312 15.78 -9.23 10.38
N ALA A 313 16.03 -8.54 9.27
CA ALA A 313 17.22 -8.67 8.43
C ALA A 313 17.54 -7.33 7.73
N PRO A 314 18.80 -7.12 7.30
CA PRO A 314 19.11 -6.08 6.33
C PRO A 314 18.25 -6.22 5.06
N ASP A 315 17.78 -5.10 4.51
CA ASP A 315 17.02 -5.05 3.25
C ASP A 315 15.72 -5.84 3.22
N MET A 316 15.04 -5.96 4.36
CA MET A 316 13.69 -6.54 4.39
C MET A 316 12.76 -5.85 3.39
N SER A 317 12.05 -6.68 2.64
CA SER A 317 10.91 -6.28 1.84
C SER A 317 9.82 -5.66 2.72
N LEU A 318 8.92 -4.91 2.07
CA LEU A 318 7.78 -4.32 2.77
C LEU A 318 6.93 -5.37 3.50
N CYS A 319 6.67 -6.52 2.87
CA CYS A 319 5.89 -7.60 3.50
C CYS A 319 6.61 -8.22 4.72
N GLU A 320 7.93 -8.36 4.69
CA GLU A 320 8.71 -8.81 5.84
C GLU A 320 8.64 -7.81 7.00
N LYS A 321 8.72 -6.51 6.72
CA LYS A 321 8.55 -5.45 7.75
C LYS A 321 7.14 -5.46 8.33
N ILE A 322 6.12 -5.66 7.49
CA ILE A 322 4.73 -5.81 7.94
C ILE A 322 4.59 -7.00 8.88
N MET A 323 5.15 -8.17 8.52
CA MET A 323 5.07 -9.37 9.36
C MET A 323 5.76 -9.16 10.71
N TYR A 324 6.96 -8.57 10.70
CA TYR A 324 7.66 -8.18 11.91
C TYR A 324 6.78 -7.30 12.80
N LEU A 325 6.25 -6.19 12.28
CA LEU A 325 5.41 -5.28 13.06
C LEU A 325 4.09 -5.94 13.53
N ALA A 326 3.49 -6.79 12.71
CA ALA A 326 2.24 -7.45 13.04
C ALA A 326 2.37 -8.37 14.27
N ASP A 327 3.45 -9.14 14.39
CA ASP A 327 3.72 -9.98 15.58
C ASP A 327 3.80 -9.14 16.87
N PHE A 328 4.46 -7.97 16.80
CA PHE A 328 4.59 -7.05 17.93
C PHE A 328 3.30 -6.32 18.28
N THR A 329 2.48 -6.00 17.28
CA THR A 329 1.34 -5.08 17.40
C THR A 329 -0.01 -5.79 17.35
N GLU A 330 -0.07 -7.12 17.23
CA GLU A 330 -1.34 -7.84 17.24
C GLU A 330 -2.13 -7.61 18.55
N HIS A 331 -3.45 -7.55 18.45
CA HIS A 331 -4.36 -7.03 19.47
C HIS A 331 -4.33 -7.77 20.82
N GLY A 332 -3.96 -9.05 20.83
CA GLY A 332 -3.77 -9.89 22.00
C GLY A 332 -2.56 -9.52 22.86
N ARG A 333 -1.54 -8.85 22.32
CA ARG A 333 -0.38 -8.36 23.10
C ARG A 333 -0.79 -7.26 24.09
N ARG A 334 -0.63 -7.53 25.39
CA ARG A 334 -1.05 -6.63 26.48
C ARG A 334 0.04 -5.70 27.03
N TYR A 335 1.30 -5.96 26.70
CA TYR A 335 2.42 -5.13 27.16
C TYR A 335 2.25 -3.67 26.70
N GLU A 336 2.60 -2.72 27.58
CA GLU A 336 2.44 -1.29 27.31
C GLU A 336 3.19 -0.85 26.05
N ALA A 337 4.41 -1.35 25.82
CA ALA A 337 5.18 -1.05 24.63
C ALA A 337 4.48 -1.49 23.34
N CYS A 338 3.87 -2.69 23.33
CA CYS A 338 3.10 -3.21 22.20
C CYS A 338 1.83 -2.36 21.96
N ARG A 339 1.15 -1.95 23.03
CA ARG A 339 -0.04 -1.08 22.93
C ARG A 339 0.30 0.28 22.30
N ARG A 340 1.39 0.91 22.73
CA ARG A 340 1.85 2.18 22.16
C ARG A 340 2.24 2.07 20.68
N LEU A 341 2.98 1.02 20.30
CA LEU A 341 3.34 0.80 18.89
C LEU A 341 2.10 0.56 18.03
N ARG A 342 1.11 -0.18 18.54
CA ARG A 342 -0.16 -0.39 17.84
C ARG A 342 -0.94 0.91 17.68
N GLU A 343 -1.02 1.72 18.73
CA GLU A 343 -1.67 3.04 18.70
C GLU A 343 -0.99 3.96 17.68
N GLU A 344 0.35 4.02 17.68
CA GLU A 344 1.15 4.79 16.73
C GLU A 344 0.95 4.33 15.27
N LEU A 345 0.89 3.02 15.04
CA LEU A 345 0.67 2.44 13.72
C LEU A 345 -0.68 2.84 13.14
N PHE A 346 -1.73 2.78 13.96
CA PHE A 346 -3.11 2.94 13.50
C PHE A 346 -3.77 4.29 13.88
N SER A 347 -3.02 5.25 14.43
CA SER A 347 -3.54 6.59 14.75
C SER A 347 -3.81 7.45 13.51
N GLU A 348 -3.13 7.15 12.41
CA GLU A 348 -3.23 7.79 11.11
C GLU A 348 -3.11 6.72 10.02
N PRO A 349 -3.51 7.01 8.76
CA PRO A 349 -3.36 6.06 7.66
C PRO A 349 -1.92 5.51 7.56
N VAL A 350 -1.79 4.20 7.37
CA VAL A 350 -0.47 3.59 7.21
C VAL A 350 0.09 3.94 5.82
N THR A 351 1.23 4.63 5.80
CA THR A 351 2.06 4.84 4.60
C THR A 351 3.36 4.06 4.75
N GLU A 352 4.05 3.79 3.64
CA GLU A 352 5.34 3.09 3.68
C GLU A 352 6.37 3.84 4.53
N GLU A 353 6.41 5.17 4.44
CA GLU A 353 7.27 6.03 5.26
C GLU A 353 6.98 5.90 6.76
N ARG A 354 5.70 6.01 7.16
CA ARG A 354 5.29 5.83 8.56
C ARG A 354 5.60 4.43 9.05
N LEU A 355 5.34 3.41 8.23
CA LEU A 355 5.66 2.03 8.56
C LEU A 355 7.17 1.84 8.79
N ASN A 356 8.01 2.43 7.95
CA ASN A 356 9.47 2.37 8.11
C ASN A 356 9.94 3.06 9.41
N SER A 357 9.35 4.22 9.76
CA SER A 357 9.65 4.92 11.01
C SER A 357 9.26 4.10 12.26
N ILE A 358 8.09 3.47 12.23
CA ILE A 358 7.60 2.61 13.31
C ILE A 358 8.42 1.32 13.41
N PHE A 359 8.80 0.74 12.27
CA PHE A 359 9.69 -0.40 12.19
C PHE A 359 11.04 -0.11 12.84
N PHE A 360 11.64 1.05 12.53
CA PHE A 360 12.87 1.51 13.18
C PHE A 360 12.71 1.63 14.70
N SER A 361 11.66 2.33 15.15
CA SER A 361 11.35 2.49 16.58
C SER A 361 11.15 1.15 17.29
N CYS A 362 10.57 0.17 16.60
CA CYS A 362 10.40 -1.18 17.11
C CYS A 362 11.75 -1.92 17.25
N CYS A 363 12.62 -1.82 16.23
CA CYS A 363 13.98 -2.40 16.26
C CYS A 363 14.81 -1.83 17.42
N GLU A 364 14.79 -0.51 17.61
CA GLU A 364 15.51 0.17 18.70
C GLU A 364 15.06 -0.36 20.07
N ARG A 365 13.74 -0.40 20.30
CA ARG A 365 13.16 -0.87 21.57
C ARG A 365 13.47 -2.35 21.81
N GLN A 366 13.43 -3.18 20.77
CA GLN A 366 13.75 -4.60 20.90
C GLN A 366 15.22 -4.81 21.29
N LEU A 367 16.14 -4.11 20.61
CA LEU A 367 17.58 -4.21 20.89
C LEU A 367 17.88 -3.76 22.33
N ALA A 368 17.38 -2.59 22.74
CA ALA A 368 17.55 -2.07 24.09
C ALA A 368 17.00 -3.06 25.15
N HIS A 369 15.84 -3.66 24.89
CA HIS A 369 15.23 -4.62 25.80
C HIS A 369 16.06 -5.89 26.00
N ILE A 370 16.66 -6.43 24.93
CA ILE A 370 17.51 -7.62 25.00
C ILE A 370 18.79 -7.29 25.78
N GLU A 371 19.41 -6.14 25.51
CA GLU A 371 20.64 -5.69 26.16
C GLU A 371 20.41 -5.40 27.67
N GLU A 372 19.32 -4.73 28.03
CA GLU A 372 18.94 -4.47 29.43
C GLU A 372 18.75 -5.76 30.25
N LYS A 373 18.23 -6.81 29.62
CA LYS A 373 18.05 -8.12 30.24
C LYS A 373 19.32 -8.99 30.25
N GLY A 374 20.43 -8.51 29.67
CA GLY A 374 21.66 -9.28 29.50
C GLY A 374 21.51 -10.47 28.56
N GLY A 375 20.54 -10.42 27.65
CA GLY A 375 20.30 -11.48 26.66
C GLY A 375 21.31 -11.45 25.52
N ALA A 376 21.51 -12.58 24.86
CA ALA A 376 22.31 -12.64 23.64
C ALA A 376 21.56 -12.01 22.46
N VAL A 377 22.10 -10.93 21.89
CA VAL A 377 21.56 -10.29 20.69
C VAL A 377 22.01 -11.08 19.45
N HIS A 378 21.05 -11.52 18.64
CA HIS A 378 21.34 -12.16 17.35
C HIS A 378 21.95 -11.13 16.37
N ARG A 379 22.98 -11.50 15.58
CA ARG A 379 23.64 -10.54 14.67
C ARG A 379 22.68 -9.82 13.72
N LEU A 380 21.67 -10.53 13.20
CA LEU A 380 20.68 -9.94 12.30
C LEU A 380 19.90 -8.80 12.95
N THR A 381 19.56 -8.91 14.23
CA THR A 381 18.87 -7.82 14.97
C THR A 381 19.73 -6.57 15.00
N ARG A 382 21.02 -6.72 15.32
CA ARG A 382 21.97 -5.60 15.32
C ARG A 382 22.16 -5.02 13.93
N GLN A 383 22.36 -5.86 12.92
CA GLN A 383 22.56 -5.43 11.53
C GLN A 383 21.32 -4.74 10.95
N THR A 384 20.12 -5.20 11.31
CA THR A 384 18.85 -4.56 10.91
C THR A 384 18.79 -3.15 11.48
N TYR A 385 19.02 -2.99 12.79
CA TYR A 385 19.04 -1.69 13.45
C TYR A 385 20.09 -0.74 12.85
N GLU A 386 21.33 -1.21 12.69
CA GLU A 386 22.43 -0.43 12.09
C GLU A 386 22.10 0.03 10.67
N LYS A 387 21.43 -0.83 9.89
CA LYS A 387 21.01 -0.49 8.53
C LYS A 387 19.91 0.55 8.49
N GLU A 388 18.90 0.45 9.34
CA GLU A 388 17.84 1.45 9.38
C GLU A 388 18.36 2.80 9.90
N ILE A 389 19.32 2.84 10.84
CA ILE A 389 20.07 4.07 11.19
C ILE A 389 20.73 4.67 9.95
N ALA A 390 21.47 3.85 9.19
CA ALA A 390 22.19 4.32 8.01
C ALA A 390 21.23 4.94 6.96
N LYS A 391 20.06 4.32 6.75
CA LYS A 391 19.01 4.84 5.85
C LYS A 391 18.44 6.16 6.35
N MET A 392 18.19 6.31 7.65
CA MET A 392 17.72 7.57 8.22
C MET A 392 18.76 8.68 8.04
N ALA A 393 20.03 8.39 8.29
CA ALA A 393 21.13 9.34 8.09
C ALA A 393 21.34 9.71 6.61
N GLU A 394 21.01 8.81 5.67
CA GLU A 394 21.03 9.08 4.24
C GLU A 394 19.82 9.91 3.79
N ASN A 395 18.62 9.62 4.31
CA ASN A 395 17.42 10.41 4.05
C ASN A 395 17.54 11.85 4.56
N GLU A 396 18.16 12.07 5.73
CA GLU A 396 18.45 13.42 6.26
C GLU A 396 19.44 14.22 5.40
N LYS A 397 20.30 13.52 4.64
CA LYS A 397 21.23 14.12 3.67
C LYS A 397 20.59 14.40 2.31
N ASN A 398 19.55 13.65 1.93
CA ASN A 398 18.90 13.69 0.62
C ASN A 398 17.51 14.37 0.62
N ILE A 399 17.24 15.30 1.54
CA ILE A 399 16.01 16.12 1.49
C ILE A 399 16.07 16.98 0.23
N ASP A 400 15.21 16.72 -0.76
CA ASP A 400 15.03 17.60 -1.93
C ASP A 400 14.33 18.88 -1.45
N LEU A 401 15.11 19.96 -1.32
CA LEU A 401 14.60 21.22 -0.79
C LEU A 401 13.86 22.06 -1.84
N LYS A 402 13.78 21.62 -3.10
CA LYS A 402 13.15 22.40 -4.17
C LYS A 402 11.65 22.63 -3.97
N ASP A 403 10.97 21.65 -3.39
CA ASP A 403 9.53 21.68 -3.10
C ASP A 403 9.24 21.66 -1.59
N ALA A 404 10.27 21.81 -0.75
CA ALA A 404 10.13 21.80 0.70
C ALA A 404 9.50 23.10 1.22
N SER A 405 8.79 23.02 2.35
CA SER A 405 8.24 24.22 3.00
C SER A 405 9.37 25.15 3.47
N SER A 406 9.06 26.45 3.55
CA SER A 406 10.03 27.46 4.00
C SER A 406 10.55 27.21 5.42
N GLU A 407 9.75 26.58 6.28
CA GLU A 407 10.17 26.13 7.61
C GLU A 407 11.25 25.03 7.55
N VAL A 408 11.08 24.04 6.67
CA VAL A 408 12.05 22.93 6.50
C VAL A 408 13.39 23.48 5.99
N ILE A 409 13.36 24.41 5.04
CA ILE A 409 14.56 25.08 4.52
C ILE A 409 15.26 25.87 5.65
N ALA A 410 14.50 26.62 6.45
CA ALA A 410 15.04 27.41 7.56
C ALA A 410 15.69 26.53 8.66
N GLN A 411 15.08 25.39 8.98
CA GLN A 411 15.65 24.44 9.95
C GLN A 411 16.91 23.77 9.42
N LYS A 412 16.95 23.43 8.12
CA LYS A 412 18.18 22.88 7.50
C LYS A 412 19.33 23.89 7.55
N ILE A 413 19.07 25.17 7.27
CA ILE A 413 20.08 26.23 7.38
C ILE A 413 20.56 26.36 8.84
N LYS A 414 19.66 26.34 9.83
CA LYS A 414 20.02 26.36 11.24
C LYS A 414 20.93 25.18 11.60
N GLN A 415 20.62 23.97 11.12
CA GLN A 415 21.43 22.78 11.35
C GLN A 415 22.85 22.98 10.82
N VAL A 416 23.00 23.41 9.55
CA VAL A 416 24.31 23.65 8.93
C VAL A 416 25.12 24.68 9.74
N LEU A 417 24.48 25.78 10.14
CA LEU A 417 25.13 26.81 10.95
C LEU A 417 25.58 26.29 12.33
N ASP A 418 24.80 25.42 12.96
CA ASP A 418 25.12 24.82 14.27
C ASP A 418 26.30 23.85 14.16
N GLU A 419 26.30 22.98 13.15
CA GLU A 419 27.41 22.05 12.83
C GLU A 419 28.72 22.79 12.57
N LYS A 420 28.64 23.99 11.97
CA LYS A 420 29.78 24.87 11.69
C LYS A 420 30.10 25.83 12.84
N LEU A 421 29.56 25.56 14.03
CA LEU A 421 29.88 26.26 15.28
C LEU A 421 29.50 27.74 15.31
N ALA A 422 28.52 28.17 14.50
CA ALA A 422 27.90 29.48 14.63
C ALA A 422 27.26 29.64 16.03
N LYS A 423 27.16 30.88 16.50
CA LYS A 423 26.64 31.19 17.84
C LYS A 423 25.33 31.96 17.74
N ASN A 424 24.48 31.81 18.75
CA ASN A 424 23.21 32.53 18.85
C ASN A 424 22.37 32.46 17.56
N ILE A 425 22.11 31.25 17.09
CA ILE A 425 21.33 31.01 15.87
C ILE A 425 19.85 31.12 16.22
N GLU A 426 19.15 32.05 15.59
CA GLU A 426 17.72 32.28 15.78
C GLU A 426 17.01 32.08 14.44
N VAL A 427 15.90 31.33 14.45
CA VAL A 427 15.01 31.15 13.31
C VAL A 427 13.71 31.89 13.66
N ILE A 428 13.39 32.92 12.90
CA ILE A 428 12.31 33.86 13.19
C ILE A 428 11.28 33.80 12.05
N PRO A 429 10.04 33.34 12.31
CA PRO A 429 8.97 33.43 11.32
C PRO A 429 8.54 34.90 11.15
N VAL A 430 8.52 35.37 9.91
CA VAL A 430 8.22 36.76 9.55
C VAL A 430 7.17 36.92 8.44
N ALA A 431 6.64 35.82 7.90
CA ALA A 431 5.56 35.84 6.89
C ALA A 431 4.37 36.76 7.26
N ASP A 432 3.99 36.81 8.54
CA ASP A 432 2.89 37.67 9.03
C ASP A 432 3.28 39.16 9.17
N ARG A 433 4.56 39.51 8.96
CA ARG A 433 5.15 40.83 9.24
C ARG A 433 5.75 41.49 8.01
N THR A 434 6.11 40.72 6.99
CA THR A 434 6.72 41.20 5.76
C THR A 434 6.37 40.27 4.60
N VAL A 435 6.27 40.84 3.40
CA VAL A 435 6.03 40.11 2.15
C VAL A 435 7.34 39.66 1.48
N VAL A 436 8.49 39.96 2.08
CA VAL A 436 9.81 39.75 1.48
C VAL A 436 10.30 38.31 1.61
N THR A 437 10.04 37.64 2.74
CA THR A 437 10.47 36.27 3.03
C THR A 437 9.58 35.68 4.12
N ASP A 438 9.52 34.35 4.25
CA ASP A 438 8.74 33.69 5.29
C ASP A 438 9.51 33.59 6.60
N TYR A 439 10.82 33.37 6.52
CA TYR A 439 11.72 33.23 7.67
C TYR A 439 12.98 34.08 7.55
N PHE A 440 13.46 34.55 8.70
CA PHE A 440 14.85 34.96 8.90
C PHE A 440 15.61 33.92 9.71
N VAL A 441 16.84 33.63 9.29
CA VAL A 441 17.81 32.87 10.10
C VAL A 441 18.96 33.79 10.44
N ILE A 442 19.15 34.12 11.72
CA ILE A 442 20.15 35.10 12.17
C ILE A 442 21.16 34.42 13.09
N CYS A 443 22.47 34.55 12.80
CA CYS A 443 23.51 33.96 13.63
C CYS A 443 24.73 34.88 13.82
N ASN A 444 25.57 34.52 14.80
CA ASN A 444 26.86 35.14 15.09
C ASN A 444 28.01 34.24 14.64
N ALA A 445 28.87 34.78 13.79
CA ALA A 445 30.22 34.32 13.56
C ALA A 445 31.18 34.91 14.61
N THR A 446 32.33 34.25 14.77
CA THR A 446 33.38 34.66 15.72
C THR A 446 34.41 35.61 15.13
N SER A 447 34.47 35.73 13.80
CA SER A 447 35.35 36.63 13.05
C SER A 447 34.80 36.87 11.64
N THR A 448 35.35 37.84 10.91
CA THR A 448 34.96 38.12 9.51
C THR A 448 35.27 36.96 8.57
N THR A 449 36.36 36.23 8.81
CA THR A 449 36.66 34.99 8.06
C THR A 449 35.62 33.91 8.34
N HIS A 450 35.15 33.80 9.58
CA HIS A 450 34.10 32.85 9.96
C HIS A 450 32.74 33.24 9.35
N VAL A 451 32.42 34.54 9.22
CA VAL A 451 31.21 35.00 8.50
C VAL A 451 31.20 34.43 7.07
N LYS A 452 32.29 34.61 6.34
CA LYS A 452 32.39 34.12 4.96
C LYS A 452 32.34 32.59 4.89
N SER A 453 33.08 31.89 5.77
CA SER A 453 33.05 30.42 5.82
C SER A 453 31.64 29.87 6.04
N LEU A 454 30.88 30.46 6.98
CA LEU A 454 29.50 30.05 7.23
C LEU A 454 28.59 30.30 6.04
N ALA A 455 28.76 31.43 5.34
CA ALA A 455 28.02 31.72 4.11
C ALA A 455 28.31 30.67 3.03
N ASP A 456 29.60 30.38 2.78
CA ASP A 456 30.03 29.38 1.80
C ASP A 456 29.51 27.97 2.18
N ASP A 457 29.58 27.60 3.46
CA ASP A 457 29.09 26.29 3.96
C ASP A 457 27.57 26.14 3.79
N VAL A 458 26.79 27.19 4.07
CA VAL A 458 25.33 27.20 3.85
C VAL A 458 25.01 27.09 2.36
N GLU A 459 25.72 27.83 1.50
CA GLU A 459 25.53 27.75 0.05
C GLU A 459 25.80 26.34 -0.49
N VAL A 460 26.91 25.72 -0.10
CA VAL A 460 27.27 24.36 -0.53
C VAL A 460 26.22 23.34 -0.08
N ALA A 461 25.79 23.40 1.19
CA ALA A 461 24.83 22.44 1.73
C ALA A 461 23.46 22.53 1.04
N LEU A 462 22.96 23.75 0.77
CA LEU A 462 21.67 23.92 0.08
C LEU A 462 21.77 23.61 -1.41
N ALA A 463 22.92 23.87 -2.02
CA ALA A 463 23.22 23.55 -3.41
C ALA A 463 23.18 22.05 -3.72
N GLU A 464 23.73 21.24 -2.82
CA GLU A 464 23.67 19.77 -2.90
C GLU A 464 22.22 19.26 -2.80
N ALA A 465 21.38 19.96 -2.04
CA ALA A 465 19.95 19.73 -1.91
C ALA A 465 19.09 20.44 -2.99
N GLY A 466 19.72 20.99 -4.03
CA GLY A 466 19.03 21.52 -5.20
C GLY A 466 18.51 22.96 -5.09
N VAL A 467 18.82 23.68 -4.00
CA VAL A 467 18.40 25.07 -3.75
C VAL A 467 19.60 26.01 -3.86
N ARG A 468 19.43 27.12 -4.58
CA ARG A 468 20.47 28.15 -4.79
C ARG A 468 19.98 29.49 -4.27
N PRO A 469 20.85 30.34 -3.71
CA PRO A 469 20.45 31.69 -3.33
C PRO A 469 20.17 32.51 -4.59
N TYR A 470 19.14 33.35 -4.55
CA TYR A 470 18.88 34.37 -5.57
C TYR A 470 19.92 35.48 -5.51
N HIS A 471 20.33 35.85 -4.29
CA HIS A 471 21.30 36.90 -4.06
C HIS A 471 22.15 36.61 -2.82
N ILE A 472 23.42 37.01 -2.87
CA ILE A 472 24.31 37.04 -1.71
C ILE A 472 24.91 38.44 -1.66
N ASP A 473 24.73 39.12 -0.53
CA ASP A 473 25.31 40.45 -0.30
C ASP A 473 26.24 40.42 0.93
N GLY A 474 27.36 41.12 0.83
CA GLY A 474 28.36 41.22 1.88
C GLY A 474 28.75 42.68 2.08
N ILE A 475 28.54 43.20 3.29
CA ILE A 475 28.89 44.60 3.59
C ILE A 475 30.41 44.78 3.62
N ALA A 476 30.87 45.95 3.13
CA ALA A 476 32.26 46.37 3.15
C ALA A 476 32.91 46.16 4.54
N GLY A 477 33.95 45.33 4.59
CA GLY A 477 34.63 44.91 5.83
C GLY A 477 34.38 43.44 6.23
N GLY A 478 33.39 42.77 5.63
CA GLY A 478 33.13 41.34 5.84
C GLY A 478 32.52 40.99 7.20
N GLU A 479 31.95 41.98 7.88
CA GLU A 479 31.35 41.82 9.21
C GLU A 479 29.90 41.33 9.17
N TRP A 480 29.26 41.38 8.00
CA TRP A 480 27.89 40.94 7.79
C TRP A 480 27.68 40.41 6.37
N TYR A 481 27.16 39.19 6.28
CA TYR A 481 26.69 38.56 5.04
C TYR A 481 25.18 38.31 5.10
N VAL A 482 24.52 38.46 3.96
CA VAL A 482 23.12 38.14 3.74
C VAL A 482 23.02 37.15 2.59
N LEU A 483 22.36 36.02 2.81
CA LEU A 483 22.04 35.05 1.76
C LEU A 483 20.52 35.02 1.59
N ASP A 484 20.06 35.33 0.38
CA ASP A 484 18.65 35.42 0.05
C ASP A 484 18.24 34.20 -0.81
N TYR A 485 17.39 33.33 -0.24
CA TYR A 485 16.79 32.18 -0.91
C TYR A 485 15.31 32.43 -1.25
N GLY A 486 14.84 33.66 -1.17
CA GLY A 486 13.46 34.10 -1.47
C GLY A 486 12.50 33.82 -0.32
N VAL A 487 12.36 32.54 0.06
CA VAL A 487 11.46 32.12 1.16
C VAL A 487 12.15 32.10 2.53
N VAL A 488 13.49 32.10 2.53
CA VAL A 488 14.30 32.23 3.75
C VAL A 488 15.45 33.19 3.45
N ILE A 489 15.68 34.15 4.36
CA ILE A 489 16.84 35.04 4.32
C ILE A 489 17.75 34.77 5.52
N VAL A 490 19.03 34.57 5.25
CA VAL A 490 20.04 34.23 6.27
C VAL A 490 20.92 35.44 6.52
N HIS A 491 21.02 35.88 7.79
CA HIS A 491 21.89 36.96 8.22
C HIS A 491 23.02 36.42 9.12
N ILE A 492 24.26 36.55 8.65
CA ILE A 492 25.45 36.06 9.37
C ILE A 492 26.29 37.26 9.78
N PHE A 493 26.40 37.50 11.09
CA PHE A 493 27.06 38.69 11.63
C PHE A 493 28.30 38.34 12.45
N VAL A 494 29.30 39.23 12.49
CA VAL A 494 30.16 39.32 13.68
C VAL A 494 29.35 39.92 14.82
N LYS A 495 29.55 39.45 16.06
CA LYS A 495 28.77 39.87 17.24
C LYS A 495 28.62 41.39 17.38
N SER A 496 29.69 42.16 17.19
CA SER A 496 29.69 43.63 17.28
C SER A 496 28.81 44.31 16.23
N ALA A 497 28.74 43.73 15.02
CA ALA A 497 27.88 44.21 13.95
C ALA A 497 26.40 43.93 14.28
N ARG A 498 26.05 42.71 14.73
CA ARG A 498 24.67 42.37 15.12
C ARG A 498 24.13 43.29 16.22
N GLU A 499 24.97 43.60 17.22
CA GLU A 499 24.61 44.52 18.30
C GLU A 499 24.37 45.97 17.85
N SER A 500 25.00 46.39 16.74
CA SER A 500 24.81 47.71 16.13
C SER A 500 23.53 47.78 15.30
N TYR A 501 23.23 46.75 14.50
CA TYR A 501 22.06 46.72 13.61
C TYR A 501 20.75 46.26 14.30
N LYS A 502 20.84 45.44 15.36
CA LYS A 502 19.71 45.00 16.22
C LYS A 502 18.51 44.41 15.47
N LEU A 503 18.73 43.70 14.36
CA LEU A 503 17.66 43.10 13.57
C LEU A 503 16.77 42.14 14.39
N ASP A 504 17.35 41.43 15.36
CA ASP A 504 16.60 40.50 16.22
C ASP A 504 15.45 41.22 16.96
N ARG A 505 15.72 42.41 17.48
CA ARG A 505 14.71 43.20 18.21
C ARG A 505 13.65 43.77 17.28
N LEU A 506 14.05 44.19 16.08
CA LEU A 506 13.16 44.75 15.08
C LEU A 506 12.07 43.74 14.66
N TRP A 507 12.44 42.46 14.57
CA TRP A 507 11.56 41.40 14.07
C TRP A 507 10.99 40.50 15.17
N GLN A 508 11.35 40.70 16.44
CA GLN A 508 10.73 39.99 17.57
C GLN A 508 9.56 40.76 18.19
N ASP A 509 9.59 42.11 18.24
CA ASP A 509 8.53 42.93 18.87
C ASP A 509 7.25 43.04 18.01
N LYS A 510 6.08 42.79 18.62
CA LYS A 510 4.74 42.75 17.97
C LYS A 510 4.18 44.11 17.53
N THR A 511 4.89 45.21 17.73
CA THR A 511 4.34 46.58 17.55
C THR A 511 4.89 47.33 16.35
N ASN A 512 5.79 46.74 15.56
CA ASN A 512 6.43 47.46 14.46
C ASN A 512 5.77 47.17 13.11
N THR A 513 4.56 47.69 12.91
CA THR A 513 3.98 47.82 11.56
C THR A 513 4.67 48.99 10.87
N GLY A 514 5.57 48.69 9.92
CA GLY A 514 6.24 49.70 9.12
C GLY A 514 5.23 50.64 8.45
N LYS A 515 5.39 51.94 8.69
CA LYS A 515 4.85 52.96 7.78
C LYS A 515 5.87 53.14 6.66
N GLU A 516 5.36 53.05 5.43
CA GLU A 516 6.05 53.44 4.20
C GLU A 516 6.54 54.89 4.28
N GLU A 517 7.78 55.13 3.85
CA GLU A 517 8.20 56.34 3.14
C GLU A 517 8.99 55.94 1.88
#